data_AF-A0A0S7ZZN6-F1
#
_entry.id   AF-A0A0S7ZZN6-F1
#
_cell.length_a   1.000
_cell.length_b   1.000
_cell.length_c   1.000
_cell.angle_alpha   90.00
_cell.angle_beta   90.00
_cell.angle_gamma   90.00
#
_symmetry.space_group_name_H-M   'P 1'
#
loop_
_entity.id
_entity.type
_entity.pdbx_description
1 polymer ?
#
loop_
_entity_poly.entity_id
_entity_poly.type
_entity_poly.pdbx_seq_one_letter_code
_entity_poly.pdbx_strand_id
1 'polypeptide(L)'
;MNKSLHAPIIQIALAVVALLLGVFVYLLDRQPENIYFIPQWLATMVKGDSFIGTLGNYLPTFVHVYAFILLTMAIVFPAQQYRRYLVPVCVFWFSVDSVFEIAQVDAIAHFIARHVPTWFDGIPFLENTANYFLASTFDALDLVSIGLGALAAYYTVAVIDNLYVDNGASEQKQ
;
A
#
# COMPACT_ATOMS: atom_id res chain seq x y z
N MET A 1 25.33 20.00 5.58
CA MET A 1 24.02 19.45 6.04
C MET A 1 23.97 17.99 5.60
N ASN A 2 23.74 17.06 6.51
CA ASN A 2 24.10 15.64 6.35
C ASN A 2 23.24 14.96 5.27
N LYS A 3 23.83 14.65 4.10
CA LYS A 3 23.11 14.11 2.94
C LYS A 3 22.39 12.79 3.23
N SER A 4 22.80 12.05 4.26
CA SER A 4 22.16 10.79 4.66
C SER A 4 20.72 10.95 5.15
N LEU A 5 20.30 12.15 5.58
CA LEU A 5 18.94 12.40 6.04
C LEU A 5 17.94 12.67 4.92
N HIS A 6 18.38 13.01 3.70
CA HIS A 6 17.46 13.40 2.64
C HIS A 6 16.80 12.20 1.93
N ALA A 7 17.51 11.08 1.79
CA ALA A 7 16.97 9.85 1.18
C ALA A 7 15.69 9.34 1.88
N PRO A 8 15.66 9.13 3.22
CA PRO A 8 14.44 8.69 3.90
C PRO A 8 13.32 9.75 3.83
N ILE A 9 13.64 11.05 3.88
CA ILE A 9 12.64 12.11 3.76
C ILE A 9 11.93 12.06 2.40
N ILE A 10 12.67 11.87 1.31
CA ILE A 10 12.09 11.76 -0.04
C ILE A 10 11.20 10.52 -0.13
N GLN A 11 11.65 9.37 0.39
CA GLN A 11 10.84 8.13 0.40
C GLN A 11 9.54 8.31 1.18
N ILE A 12 9.59 8.92 2.35
CA ILE A 12 8.41 9.23 3.16
C ILE A 12 7.47 10.17 2.41
N ALA A 13 8.00 11.25 1.81
CA ALA A 13 7.19 12.20 1.05
C ALA A 13 6.48 11.52 -0.15
N LEU A 14 7.20 10.70 -0.91
CA LEU A 14 6.64 9.94 -2.03
C LEU A 14 5.56 8.95 -1.56
N ALA A 15 5.81 8.24 -0.46
CA ALA A 15 4.84 7.31 0.11
C ALA A 15 3.56 8.03 0.59
N VAL A 16 3.70 9.17 1.26
CA VAL A 16 2.56 9.97 1.74
C VAL A 16 1.74 10.50 0.55
N VAL A 17 2.40 11.05 -0.48
CA VAL A 17 1.71 11.51 -1.68
C VAL A 17 0.98 10.36 -2.38
N ALA A 18 1.64 9.20 -2.52
CA ALA A 18 1.02 8.02 -3.11
C ALA A 18 -0.22 7.57 -2.33
N LEU A 19 -0.13 7.48 -0.99
CA LEU A 19 -1.26 7.11 -0.14
C LEU A 19 -2.41 8.11 -0.22
N LEU A 20 -2.12 9.42 -0.24
CA LEU A 20 -3.16 10.45 -0.41
C LEU A 20 -3.86 10.33 -1.76
N LEU A 21 -3.11 10.04 -2.83
CA LEU A 21 -3.70 9.78 -4.15
C LEU A 21 -4.54 8.50 -4.13
N GLY A 22 -4.08 7.45 -3.47
CA GLY A 22 -4.84 6.20 -3.30
C GLY A 22 -6.14 6.42 -2.54
N VAL A 23 -6.12 7.19 -1.43
CA VAL A 23 -7.31 7.59 -0.69
C VAL A 23 -8.25 8.41 -1.57
N PHE A 24 -7.73 9.37 -2.33
CA PHE A 24 -8.54 10.19 -3.22
C PHE A 24 -9.24 9.35 -4.29
N VAL A 25 -8.53 8.43 -4.93
CA VAL A 25 -9.09 7.48 -5.91
C VAL A 25 -10.14 6.59 -5.26
N TYR A 26 -9.84 6.06 -4.07
CA TYR A 26 -10.76 5.22 -3.30
C TYR A 26 -12.07 5.96 -2.98
N LEU A 27 -12.00 7.22 -2.56
CA LEU A 27 -13.17 8.04 -2.24
C LEU A 27 -14.03 8.36 -3.47
N LEU A 28 -13.43 8.44 -4.66
CA LEU A 28 -14.14 8.79 -5.90
C LEU A 28 -14.75 7.59 -6.62
N ASP A 29 -14.12 6.41 -6.51
CA ASP A 29 -14.45 5.27 -7.38
C ASP A 29 -15.17 4.14 -6.64
N ARG A 30 -14.99 4.00 -5.30
CA ARG A 30 -15.72 2.99 -4.52
C ARG A 30 -17.08 3.50 -4.06
N GLN A 31 -18.08 2.60 -4.13
CA GLN A 31 -19.43 2.87 -3.63
C GLN A 31 -19.40 3.28 -2.15
N PRO A 32 -19.95 4.45 -1.80
CA PRO A 32 -19.83 4.99 -0.45
C PRO A 32 -20.54 4.20 0.64
N GLU A 33 -21.43 3.28 0.26
CA GLU A 33 -22.19 2.41 1.16
C GLU A 33 -21.29 1.38 1.90
N ASN A 34 -20.08 1.13 1.40
CA ASN A 34 -19.10 0.20 2.00
C ASN A 34 -17.90 0.89 2.66
N ILE A 35 -17.91 2.23 2.79
CA ILE A 35 -16.79 2.98 3.38
C ILE A 35 -17.11 3.31 4.84
N TYR A 36 -16.53 2.52 5.76
CA TYR A 36 -16.77 2.55 7.21
C TYR A 36 -16.65 3.95 7.88
N PHE A 37 -15.90 4.89 7.28
CA PHE A 37 -15.66 6.22 7.84
C PHE A 37 -16.42 7.38 7.17
N ILE A 38 -17.20 7.12 6.12
CA ILE A 38 -17.94 8.19 5.44
C ILE A 38 -19.33 8.31 6.06
N PRO A 39 -19.70 9.47 6.61
CA PRO A 39 -21.06 9.67 7.10
C PRO A 39 -22.06 9.61 5.94
N GLN A 40 -23.22 9.00 6.18
CA GLN A 40 -24.22 8.67 5.17
C GLN A 40 -24.58 9.83 4.22
N TRP A 41 -24.57 11.07 4.72
CA TRP A 41 -24.89 12.27 3.93
C TRP A 41 -23.87 12.56 2.83
N LEU A 42 -22.58 12.30 3.09
CA LEU A 42 -21.52 12.45 2.10
C LEU A 42 -21.55 11.26 1.13
N ALA A 43 -21.88 10.07 1.63
CA ALA A 43 -22.06 8.87 0.83
C ALA A 43 -23.16 9.01 -0.24
N THR A 44 -24.26 9.70 0.07
CA THR A 44 -25.31 9.99 -0.91
C THR A 44 -24.93 11.04 -1.96
N MET A 45 -23.98 11.95 -1.68
CA MET A 45 -23.54 12.95 -2.65
C MET A 45 -22.55 12.41 -3.68
N VAL A 46 -21.80 11.36 -3.34
CA VAL A 46 -20.77 10.74 -4.18
C VAL A 46 -21.33 9.54 -4.98
N LYS A 47 -22.66 9.44 -5.10
CA LYS A 47 -23.35 8.45 -5.96
C LYS A 47 -23.21 8.80 -7.44
N GLY A 48 -21.98 8.92 -7.92
CA GLY A 48 -21.62 9.11 -9.32
C GLY A 48 -21.04 7.83 -9.90
N ASP A 49 -21.22 7.63 -11.20
CA ASP A 49 -20.54 6.58 -11.95
C ASP A 49 -19.02 6.65 -11.70
N SER A 50 -18.37 5.49 -11.61
CA SER A 50 -16.92 5.34 -11.39
C SER A 50 -16.14 6.27 -12.32
N PHE A 51 -15.53 7.33 -11.79
CA PHE A 51 -14.87 8.38 -12.56
C PHE A 51 -13.59 7.87 -13.25
N ILE A 52 -12.94 6.86 -12.66
CA ILE A 52 -11.71 6.24 -13.18
C ILE A 52 -12.03 4.87 -13.82
N GLY A 53 -13.11 4.22 -13.39
CA GLY A 53 -13.57 2.97 -13.97
C GLY A 53 -12.67 1.80 -13.57
N THR A 54 -12.51 0.81 -14.45
CA THR A 54 -11.81 -0.46 -14.13
C THR A 54 -10.38 -0.28 -13.61
N LEU A 55 -9.70 0.82 -13.96
CA LEU A 55 -8.34 1.09 -13.50
C LEU A 55 -8.28 1.48 -12.01
N GLY A 56 -9.34 2.09 -11.47
CA GLY A 56 -9.41 2.50 -10.07
C GLY A 56 -9.60 1.33 -9.11
N ASN A 57 -9.95 0.14 -9.61
CA ASN A 57 -10.07 -1.06 -8.80
C ASN A 57 -8.71 -1.59 -8.31
N TYR A 58 -7.67 -1.50 -9.15
CA TYR A 58 -6.35 -2.09 -8.85
C TYR A 58 -5.32 -1.06 -8.36
N LEU A 59 -5.59 0.22 -8.59
CA LEU A 59 -4.70 1.31 -8.23
C LEU A 59 -4.44 1.40 -6.70
N PRO A 60 -5.44 1.22 -5.82
CA PRO A 60 -5.20 1.17 -4.38
C PRO A 60 -4.23 0.06 -3.98
N THR A 61 -4.35 -1.14 -4.58
CA THR A 61 -3.49 -2.31 -4.31
C THR A 61 -2.05 -2.05 -4.72
N PHE A 62 -1.83 -1.44 -5.89
CA PHE A 62 -0.52 -0.97 -6.32
C PHE A 62 0.09 0.05 -5.34
N VAL A 63 -0.70 1.07 -4.97
CA VAL A 63 -0.26 2.15 -4.09
C VAL A 63 0.11 1.64 -2.71
N HIS A 64 -0.62 0.66 -2.17
CA HIS A 64 -0.37 0.11 -0.85
C HIS A 64 1.01 -0.55 -0.76
N VAL A 65 1.27 -1.52 -1.64
CA VAL A 65 2.56 -2.23 -1.68
C VAL A 65 3.71 -1.26 -1.92
N TYR A 66 3.51 -0.31 -2.85
CA TYR A 66 4.49 0.72 -3.14
C TYR A 66 4.84 1.56 -1.91
N ALA A 67 3.82 2.11 -1.23
CA ALA A 67 4.01 2.99 -0.08
C ALA A 67 4.60 2.24 1.12
N PHE A 68 4.15 1.01 1.40
CA PHE A 68 4.66 0.23 2.52
C PHE A 68 6.11 -0.18 2.37
N ILE A 69 6.56 -0.53 1.17
CA ILE A 69 7.98 -0.78 0.91
C ILE A 69 8.79 0.49 1.14
N LEU A 70 8.37 1.64 0.61
CA LEU A 70 9.07 2.92 0.80
C LEU A 70 9.16 3.32 2.28
N LEU A 71 8.05 3.22 3.02
CA LEU A 71 8.01 3.56 4.44
C LEU A 71 8.86 2.59 5.27
N THR A 72 8.80 1.29 4.97
CA THR A 72 9.61 0.29 5.68
C THR A 72 11.10 0.55 5.47
N MET A 73 11.51 0.82 4.22
CA MET A 73 12.89 1.17 3.92
C MET A 73 13.32 2.44 4.65
N ALA A 74 12.50 3.49 4.62
CA ALA A 74 12.84 4.79 5.19
C ALA A 74 12.88 4.80 6.73
N ILE A 75 12.03 4.02 7.40
CA ILE A 75 11.85 4.06 8.85
C ILE A 75 12.72 2.99 9.55
N VAL A 76 12.76 1.77 9.01
CA VAL A 76 13.33 0.62 9.70
C VAL A 76 14.84 0.51 9.46
N PHE A 77 15.29 0.83 8.25
CA PHE A 77 16.67 0.57 7.84
C PHE A 77 17.47 1.86 7.70
N PRO A 78 18.75 1.87 8.14
CA PRO A 78 19.67 2.93 7.78
C PRO A 78 19.92 2.96 6.26
N ALA A 79 20.07 4.16 5.69
CA ALA A 79 20.30 4.37 4.25
C ALA A 79 21.45 3.53 3.68
N GLN A 80 22.52 3.34 4.46
CA GLN A 80 23.70 2.57 4.07
C GLN A 80 23.41 1.07 3.86
N GLN A 81 22.28 0.57 4.38
CA GLN A 81 21.90 -0.83 4.32
C GLN A 81 20.79 -1.11 3.29
N TYR A 82 20.36 -0.11 2.53
CA TYR A 82 19.23 -0.26 1.61
C TYR A 82 19.40 -1.42 0.64
N ARG A 83 20.57 -1.52 -0.01
CA ARG A 83 20.87 -2.61 -0.96
C ARG A 83 20.72 -4.02 -0.37
N ARG A 84 21.01 -4.18 0.93
CA ARG A 84 20.94 -5.48 1.61
C ARG A 84 19.50 -5.89 1.89
N TYR A 85 18.65 -4.94 2.25
CA TYR A 85 17.29 -5.22 2.72
C TYR A 85 16.20 -4.97 1.67
N LEU A 86 16.52 -4.30 0.56
CA LEU A 86 15.55 -3.95 -0.47
C LEU A 86 14.81 -5.17 -1.03
N VAL A 87 15.54 -6.19 -1.49
CA VAL A 87 14.92 -7.40 -2.04
C VAL A 87 14.08 -8.14 -0.99
N PRO A 88 14.59 -8.44 0.24
CA PRO A 88 13.77 -9.03 1.29
C PRO A 88 12.49 -8.24 1.61
N VAL A 89 12.56 -6.90 1.69
CA VAL A 89 11.40 -6.05 2.00
C VAL A 89 10.38 -6.08 0.86
N CYS A 90 10.82 -6.02 -0.40
CA CYS A 90 9.94 -6.17 -1.55
C CYS A 90 9.23 -7.53 -1.55
N VAL A 91 9.97 -8.62 -1.32
CA VAL A 91 9.40 -9.98 -1.27
C VAL A 91 8.43 -10.10 -0.10
N PHE A 92 8.76 -9.54 1.07
CA PHE A 92 7.89 -9.57 2.24
C PHE A 92 6.56 -8.89 1.95
N TRP A 93 6.56 -7.63 1.49
CA TRP A 93 5.32 -6.90 1.23
C TRP A 93 4.53 -7.48 0.05
N PHE A 94 5.20 -7.88 -1.04
CA PHE A 94 4.53 -8.63 -2.10
C PHE A 94 3.80 -9.88 -1.56
N SER A 95 4.45 -10.62 -0.67
CA SER A 95 3.86 -11.84 -0.09
C SER A 95 2.69 -11.53 0.84
N VAL A 96 2.83 -10.51 1.69
CA VAL A 96 1.78 -10.08 2.63
C VAL A 96 0.53 -9.69 1.85
N ASP A 97 0.65 -8.75 0.90
CA ASP A 97 -0.48 -8.28 0.10
C ASP A 97 -1.08 -9.40 -0.76
N SER A 98 -0.26 -10.28 -1.33
CA SER A 98 -0.76 -11.46 -2.06
C SER A 98 -1.55 -12.42 -1.17
N VAL A 99 -1.16 -12.59 0.09
CA VAL A 99 -1.92 -13.41 1.06
C VAL A 99 -3.26 -12.76 1.38
N PHE A 100 -3.30 -11.44 1.55
CA PHE A 100 -4.57 -10.71 1.73
C PHE A 100 -5.49 -10.81 0.51
N GLU A 101 -4.92 -10.82 -0.68
CA GLU A 101 -5.68 -11.00 -1.92
C GLU A 101 -6.25 -12.43 -2.02
N ILE A 102 -5.42 -13.45 -1.78
CA ILE A 102 -5.85 -14.85 -1.77
C ILE A 102 -6.89 -15.11 -0.66
N ALA A 103 -6.78 -14.41 0.48
CA ALA A 103 -7.75 -14.51 1.57
C ALA A 103 -9.17 -14.07 1.18
N GLN A 104 -9.33 -13.32 0.08
CA GLN A 104 -10.62 -12.91 -0.49
C GLN A 104 -11.21 -13.94 -1.47
N VAL A 105 -10.56 -15.09 -1.68
CA VAL A 105 -11.17 -16.22 -2.40
C VAL A 105 -12.36 -16.71 -1.58
N ASP A 106 -13.55 -16.81 -2.20
CA ASP A 106 -14.83 -17.11 -1.52
C ASP A 106 -14.73 -18.19 -0.44
N ALA A 107 -14.11 -19.33 -0.74
CA ALA A 107 -13.97 -20.43 0.20
C ALA A 107 -13.13 -20.06 1.44
N ILE A 108 -12.07 -19.27 1.25
CA ILE A 108 -11.18 -18.80 2.31
C ILE A 108 -11.84 -17.64 3.07
N ALA A 109 -12.46 -16.69 2.37
CA ALA A 109 -13.16 -15.57 2.96
C ALA A 109 -14.26 -16.03 3.94
N HIS A 110 -15.10 -17.01 3.54
CA HIS A 110 -16.12 -17.60 4.40
C HIS A 110 -15.52 -18.45 5.53
N PHE A 111 -14.34 -19.03 5.34
CA PHE A 111 -13.62 -19.71 6.42
C PHE A 111 -13.14 -18.69 7.46
N ILE A 112 -12.48 -17.61 7.05
CA ILE A 112 -11.99 -16.54 7.93
C ILE A 112 -13.17 -15.90 8.67
N ALA A 113 -14.23 -15.51 7.96
CA ALA A 113 -15.40 -14.87 8.54
C ALA A 113 -16.04 -15.68 9.68
N ARG A 114 -16.06 -17.02 9.57
CA ARG A 114 -16.57 -17.92 10.62
C ARG A 114 -15.66 -18.05 11.84
N HIS A 115 -14.38 -17.70 11.70
CA HIS A 115 -13.38 -17.79 12.76
C HIS A 115 -12.93 -16.42 13.28
N VAL A 116 -13.57 -15.33 12.83
CA VAL A 116 -13.36 -14.01 13.43
C VAL A 116 -13.79 -14.08 14.89
N PRO A 117 -12.90 -13.78 15.85
CA PRO A 117 -13.23 -13.89 17.26
C PRO A 117 -14.32 -12.88 17.66
N THR A 118 -15.29 -13.31 18.45
CA THR A 118 -16.38 -12.44 18.93
C THR A 118 -15.90 -11.27 19.79
N TRP A 119 -14.70 -11.33 20.36
CA TRP A 119 -14.14 -10.19 21.08
C TRP A 119 -13.74 -9.03 20.16
N PHE A 120 -13.74 -9.23 18.84
CA PHE A 120 -13.61 -8.14 17.86
C PHE A 120 -14.83 -7.22 17.88
N ASP A 121 -15.99 -7.72 18.31
CA ASP A 121 -17.25 -6.97 18.34
C ASP A 121 -17.13 -5.73 19.23
N GLY A 122 -17.48 -4.56 18.71
CA GLY A 122 -17.42 -3.29 19.43
C GLY A 122 -16.02 -2.69 19.58
N ILE A 123 -14.98 -3.33 19.04
CA ILE A 123 -13.67 -2.70 18.88
C ILE A 123 -13.64 -2.06 17.49
N PRO A 124 -13.48 -0.72 17.40
CA PRO A 124 -13.37 -0.03 16.12
C PRO A 124 -12.33 -0.71 15.22
N PHE A 125 -12.58 -0.71 13.91
CA PHE A 125 -11.78 -1.41 12.88
C PHE A 125 -11.89 -2.94 12.91
N LEU A 126 -11.73 -3.57 14.08
CA LEU A 126 -11.71 -5.04 14.18
C LEU A 126 -13.09 -5.66 13.92
N GLU A 127 -14.17 -5.01 14.36
CA GLU A 127 -15.54 -5.46 14.09
C GLU A 127 -15.87 -5.59 12.58
N ASN A 128 -15.14 -4.88 11.72
CA ASN A 128 -15.32 -4.94 10.27
C ASN A 128 -14.47 -6.04 9.58
N THR A 129 -13.71 -6.83 10.34
CA THR A 129 -12.78 -7.84 9.77
C THR A 129 -13.50 -8.86 8.89
N ALA A 130 -14.64 -9.40 9.34
CA ALA A 130 -15.41 -10.36 8.54
C ALA A 130 -15.92 -9.73 7.23
N ASN A 131 -16.50 -8.52 7.33
CA ASN A 131 -17.02 -7.78 6.19
C ASN A 131 -15.93 -7.41 5.18
N TYR A 132 -14.71 -7.10 5.65
CA TYR A 132 -13.57 -6.82 4.77
C TYR A 132 -13.31 -7.94 3.76
N PHE A 133 -13.32 -9.20 4.22
CA PHE A 133 -13.12 -10.36 3.35
C PHE A 133 -14.36 -10.76 2.55
N LEU A 134 -15.58 -10.56 3.09
CA LEU A 134 -16.82 -10.96 2.43
C LEU A 134 -17.34 -9.96 1.39
N ALA A 135 -17.04 -8.67 1.55
CA ALA A 135 -17.48 -7.61 0.64
C ALA A 135 -16.49 -7.36 -0.51
N SER A 136 -15.36 -8.06 -0.52
CA SER A 136 -14.33 -7.98 -1.56
C SER A 136 -14.23 -9.33 -2.28
N THR A 137 -13.69 -9.32 -3.50
CA THR A 137 -13.57 -10.52 -4.34
C THR A 137 -12.14 -10.63 -4.83
N PHE A 138 -11.60 -11.84 -4.81
CA PHE A 138 -10.29 -12.12 -5.40
C PHE A 138 -10.20 -11.69 -6.88
N ASP A 139 -9.17 -10.92 -7.23
CA ASP A 139 -8.81 -10.58 -8.61
C ASP A 139 -7.34 -10.89 -8.92
N ALA A 140 -7.09 -11.65 -9.98
CA ALA A 140 -5.73 -11.95 -10.42
C ALA A 140 -4.97 -10.70 -10.90
N LEU A 141 -5.68 -9.66 -11.36
CA LEU A 141 -5.07 -8.38 -11.73
C LEU A 141 -4.58 -7.59 -10.52
N ASP A 142 -5.12 -7.84 -9.33
CA ASP A 142 -4.59 -7.27 -8.10
C ASP A 142 -3.23 -7.87 -7.77
N LEU A 143 -3.01 -9.18 -7.98
CA LEU A 143 -1.68 -9.79 -7.84
C LEU A 143 -0.64 -9.20 -8.82
N VAL A 144 -1.07 -8.89 -10.05
CA VAL A 144 -0.21 -8.19 -11.02
C VAL A 144 0.11 -6.77 -10.53
N SER A 145 -0.89 -6.05 -10.02
CA SER A 145 -0.74 -4.70 -9.48
C SER A 145 0.17 -4.64 -8.25
N ILE A 146 0.08 -5.63 -7.36
CA ILE A 146 1.00 -5.84 -6.23
C ILE A 146 2.43 -6.02 -6.76
N GLY A 147 2.62 -6.90 -7.75
CA GLY A 147 3.92 -7.13 -8.38
C GLY A 147 4.51 -5.86 -8.99
N LEU A 148 3.70 -5.10 -9.73
CA LEU A 148 4.09 -3.82 -10.32
C LEU A 148 4.43 -2.78 -9.25
N GLY A 149 3.66 -2.71 -8.16
CA GLY A 149 3.92 -1.83 -7.02
C GLY A 149 5.25 -2.14 -6.34
N ALA A 150 5.54 -3.42 -6.12
CA ALA A 150 6.80 -3.88 -5.56
C ALA A 150 8.00 -3.55 -6.46
N LEU A 151 7.87 -3.75 -7.77
CA LEU A 151 8.89 -3.37 -8.76
C LEU A 151 9.10 -1.86 -8.79
N ALA A 152 8.03 -1.06 -8.82
CA ALA A 152 8.11 0.39 -8.82
C ALA A 152 8.82 0.92 -7.55
N ALA A 153 8.53 0.32 -6.39
CA ALA A 153 9.19 0.66 -5.13
C ALA A 153 10.67 0.27 -5.16
N TYR A 154 10.99 -0.94 -5.66
CA TYR A 154 12.37 -1.38 -5.85
C TYR A 154 13.18 -0.37 -6.66
N TYR A 155 12.67 0.00 -7.84
CA TYR A 155 13.35 0.98 -8.70
C TYR A 155 13.46 2.34 -8.03
N THR A 156 12.42 2.80 -7.35
CA THR A 156 12.44 4.10 -6.63
C THR A 156 13.54 4.13 -5.58
N VAL A 157 13.62 3.11 -4.72
CA VAL A 157 14.65 3.02 -3.68
C VAL A 157 16.04 2.88 -4.29
N ALA A 158 16.20 2.06 -5.34
CA ALA A 158 17.48 1.86 -6.00
C ALA A 158 18.00 3.15 -6.68
N VAL A 159 17.11 3.92 -7.33
CA VAL A 159 17.47 5.21 -7.93
C VAL A 159 17.86 6.21 -6.86
N ILE A 160 17.08 6.31 -5.78
CA ILE A 160 17.42 7.18 -4.65
C ILE A 160 18.79 6.79 -4.08
N ASP A 161 19.00 5.51 -3.76
CA ASP A 161 20.28 5.01 -3.24
C ASP A 161 21.47 5.38 -4.13
N ASN A 162 21.37 5.12 -5.45
CA ASN A 162 22.43 5.45 -6.41
C ASN A 162 22.73 6.95 -6.47
N LEU A 163 21.70 7.81 -6.49
CA LEU A 163 21.87 9.26 -6.50
C LEU A 163 22.60 9.76 -5.23
N TYR A 164 22.43 9.10 -4.08
CA TYR A 164 23.16 9.46 -2.86
C TYR A 164 24.59 8.90 -2.83
N VAL A 165 24.82 7.71 -3.39
CA VAL A 165 26.16 7.11 -3.48
C VAL A 165 27.08 7.93 -4.40
N ASP A 166 26.62 8.30 -5.60
CA ASP A 166 27.42 9.02 -6.58
C ASP A 166 27.80 10.45 -6.11
N ASN A 167 26.90 11.11 -5.39
CA ASN A 167 27.14 12.42 -4.80
C ASN A 167 28.06 12.41 -3.57
N GLY A 168 28.28 11.24 -2.94
CA GLY A 168 29.25 11.08 -1.85
C GLY A 168 30.67 10.84 -2.36
N ALA A 169 30.82 10.16 -3.50
CA ALA A 169 32.11 9.87 -4.11
C ALA A 169 32.77 11.09 -4.78
N SER A 170 31.98 12.06 -5.25
CA SER A 170 32.47 13.30 -5.87
C SER A 170 33.03 14.30 -4.86
N GLU A 171 32.50 14.35 -3.63
CA GLU A 171 32.96 15.28 -2.58
C GLU A 171 34.25 14.83 -1.89
N GLN A 172 34.58 13.53 -1.87
CA GLN A 172 35.86 13.07 -1.30
C GLN A 172 37.07 13.28 -2.21
N LYS A 173 36.85 13.78 -3.43
CA LYS A 173 37.92 14.13 -4.39
C LYS A 173 38.24 15.62 -4.44
N GLN A 174 37.61 16.45 -3.60
CA GLN A 174 37.91 17.88 -3.45
C GLN A 174 38.57 18.14 -2.10
#